data_AF-S9R1Y4-F1
#
_entry.id   AF-S9R1Y4-F1
#
_cell.length_a   1.000
_cell.length_b   1.000
_cell.length_c   1.000
_cell.angle_alpha   90.00
_cell.angle_beta   90.00
_cell.angle_gamma   90.00
#
_symmetry.space_group_name_H-M   'P 1'
#
loop_
_entity.id
_entity.type
_entity.pdbx_description
1 polymer ?
#
loop_
_entity_poly.entity_id
_entity_poly.type
_entity_poly.pdbx_seq_one_letter_code
_entity_poly.pdbx_strand_id
1 'polypeptide(L)'
;MHLVAHAGAALAALAGSALAAMAFLGPETGVEGTSGALLALVGALVVALGAGLALWRGLRGFWRILLDGFLLIAAALTALAAWFLMQPLLAAAMVLALLAVLVSLVTLVSHPQRRPSR
;
A
#
# COMPACT_ATOMS: atom_id res chain seq x y z
N MET A 1 11.16 -12.13 -6.90
CA MET A 1 10.24 -11.07 -7.40
C MET A 1 9.37 -10.49 -6.28
N HIS A 2 8.71 -11.31 -5.44
CA HIS A 2 7.86 -10.78 -4.34
C HIS A 2 8.54 -9.79 -3.38
N LEU A 3 9.79 -10.02 -2.99
CA LEU A 3 10.51 -9.09 -2.09
C LEU A 3 10.71 -7.70 -2.73
N VAL A 4 10.99 -7.66 -4.03
CA VAL A 4 11.19 -6.40 -4.78
C VAL A 4 9.87 -5.65 -4.92
N ALA A 5 8.78 -6.38 -5.18
CA ALA A 5 7.44 -5.81 -5.26
C ALA A 5 7.00 -5.17 -3.92
N HIS A 6 7.19 -5.87 -2.80
CA HIS A 6 6.86 -5.33 -1.48
C HIS A 6 7.79 -4.20 -1.04
N ALA A 7 9.07 -4.26 -1.39
CA ALA A 7 9.99 -3.15 -1.14
C ALA A 7 9.57 -1.90 -1.92
N GLY A 8 9.19 -2.06 -3.19
CA GLY A 8 8.64 -0.98 -4.01
C GLY A 8 7.34 -0.42 -3.42
N ALA A 9 6.43 -1.29 -2.98
CA ALA A 9 5.18 -0.89 -2.34
C ALA A 9 5.42 -0.12 -1.03
N ALA A 10 6.34 -0.60 -0.19
CA ALA A 10 6.70 0.04 1.07
C ALA A 10 7.31 1.43 0.83
N LEU A 11 8.23 1.57 -0.13
CA LEU A 11 8.83 2.86 -0.47
C LEU A 11 7.79 3.85 -1.01
N ALA A 12 6.92 3.40 -1.91
CA ALA A 12 5.85 4.22 -2.46
C ALA A 12 4.85 4.65 -1.37
N ALA A 13 4.48 3.74 -0.47
CA ALA A 13 3.58 4.03 0.65
C ALA A 13 4.23 4.93 1.71
N LEU A 14 5.54 4.80 1.96
CA LEU A 14 6.29 5.72 2.83
C LEU A 14 6.32 7.14 2.25
N ALA A 15 6.59 7.28 0.95
CA ALA A 15 6.50 8.57 0.26
C ALA A 15 5.08 9.13 0.33
N GLY A 16 4.07 8.30 0.09
CA GLY A 16 2.65 8.65 0.25
C GLY A 16 2.30 9.08 1.67
N SER A 17 2.89 8.46 2.70
CA SER A 17 2.68 8.81 4.11
C SER A 17 3.26 10.19 4.43
N ALA A 18 4.46 10.49 3.91
CA ALA A 18 5.06 11.82 4.05
C ALA A 18 4.22 12.90 3.34
N LEU A 19 3.70 12.60 2.15
CA LEU A 19 2.78 13.49 1.43
C LEU A 19 1.47 13.70 2.20
N ALA A 20 0.92 12.64 2.80
CA ALA A 20 -0.30 12.71 3.60
C ALA A 20 -0.10 13.49 4.91
N ALA A 21 1.08 13.36 5.52
CA ALA A 21 1.44 14.13 6.71
C ALA A 21 1.56 15.62 6.36
N MET A 22 2.21 15.95 5.24
CA MET A 22 2.25 17.34 4.74
C MET A 22 0.85 17.85 4.36
N ALA A 23 -0.02 17.00 3.81
CA ALA A 23 -1.42 17.33 3.54
C ALA A 23 -2.16 17.75 4.82
N PHE A 24 -1.99 16.96 5.88
CA PHE A 24 -2.73 17.11 7.12
C PHE A 24 -2.21 18.24 8.02
N LEU A 25 -0.88 18.44 8.04
CA LEU A 25 -0.19 19.41 8.92
C LEU A 25 0.24 20.70 8.19
N GLY A 26 0.14 20.75 6.87
CA GLY A 26 0.61 21.86 6.07
C GLY A 26 -0.48 22.94 5.94
N PRO A 27 -0.19 24.21 6.33
CA PRO A 27 -1.19 25.28 6.34
C PRO A 27 -1.72 25.71 4.97
N GLU A 28 -1.08 25.27 3.88
CA GLU A 28 -1.32 25.77 2.52
C GLU A 28 -1.97 24.74 1.58
N THR A 29 -2.49 23.63 2.10
CA THR A 29 -2.96 22.51 1.27
C THR A 29 -4.45 22.56 0.94
N GLY A 30 -5.22 23.42 1.62
CA GLY A 30 -6.68 23.54 1.44
C GLY A 30 -7.49 22.36 2.00
N VAL A 31 -6.83 21.35 2.58
CA VAL A 31 -7.42 20.14 3.18
C VAL A 31 -6.80 19.81 4.55
N GLU A 32 -6.11 20.79 5.13
CA GLU A 32 -5.48 20.72 6.45
C GLU A 32 -6.50 20.35 7.53
N GLY A 33 -6.12 19.46 8.45
CA GLY A 33 -6.98 19.07 9.58
C GLY A 33 -8.26 18.31 9.20
N THR A 34 -8.49 18.00 7.92
CA THR A 34 -9.72 17.31 7.49
C THR A 34 -9.68 15.82 7.81
N SER A 35 -10.85 15.23 8.05
CA SER A 35 -11.00 13.78 8.26
C SER A 35 -10.52 12.97 7.06
N GLY A 36 -10.63 13.52 5.84
CA GLY A 36 -10.14 12.88 4.62
C GLY A 36 -8.61 12.81 4.56
N ALA A 37 -7.91 13.87 4.97
CA ALA A 37 -6.46 13.89 5.03
C ALA A 37 -5.93 12.92 6.10
N LEU A 38 -6.60 12.86 7.26
CA LEU A 38 -6.29 11.89 8.30
C LEU A 38 -6.50 10.45 7.82
N LEU A 39 -7.60 10.17 7.13
CA LEU A 39 -7.88 8.85 6.55
C LEU A 39 -6.81 8.46 5.52
N ALA A 40 -6.41 9.39 4.65
CA ALA A 40 -5.36 9.16 3.67
C ALA A 40 -4.01 8.88 4.33
N LEU A 41 -3.67 9.58 5.42
CA LEU A 41 -2.46 9.35 6.20
C LEU A 41 -2.47 7.98 6.87
N VAL A 42 -3.56 7.62 7.54
CA VAL A 42 -3.69 6.31 8.18
C VAL A 42 -3.64 5.19 7.14
N GLY A 43 -4.32 5.35 6.00
CA GLY A 43 -4.27 4.39 4.89
C GLY A 43 -2.85 4.21 4.34
N ALA A 44 -2.13 5.31 4.11
CA ALA A 44 -0.73 5.29 3.68
C ALA A 44 0.17 4.53 4.64
N LEU A 45 0.04 4.80 5.95
CA LEU A 45 0.81 4.14 6.99
C LEU A 45 0.50 2.65 7.09
N VAL A 46 -0.78 2.26 7.00
CA VAL A 46 -1.18 0.85 6.99
C VAL A 46 -0.55 0.12 5.81
N VAL A 47 -0.56 0.73 4.62
CA VAL A 47 0.08 0.13 3.44
C VAL A 47 1.59 0.02 3.62
N ALA A 48 2.25 1.06 4.13
CA ALA A 48 3.69 1.05 4.37
C ALA A 48 4.10 -0.05 5.38
N LEU A 49 3.40 -0.12 6.50
CA LEU A 49 3.67 -1.10 7.55
C LEU A 49 3.34 -2.52 7.11
N GLY A 50 2.21 -2.73 6.45
CA GLY A 50 1.84 -4.07 5.97
C GLY A 50 2.73 -4.55 4.82
N ALA A 51 3.15 -3.67 3.91
CA ALA A 51 4.15 -4.00 2.89
C ALA A 51 5.51 -4.33 3.52
N GLY A 52 5.92 -3.60 4.56
CA GLY A 52 7.09 -3.92 5.36
C GLY A 52 6.98 -5.28 6.07
N LEU A 53 5.82 -5.58 6.66
CA LEU A 53 5.55 -6.86 7.30
C LEU A 53 5.59 -8.02 6.30
N ALA A 54 5.14 -7.81 5.06
CA ALA A 54 5.20 -8.81 3.99
C ALA A 54 6.62 -9.14 3.51
N LEU A 55 7.63 -8.33 3.87
CA LEU A 55 9.04 -8.67 3.68
C LEU A 55 9.52 -9.74 4.66
N TRP A 56 8.77 -9.97 5.74
CA TRP A 56 9.16 -10.92 6.79
C TRP A 56 8.99 -12.37 6.32
N ARG A 57 10.06 -13.16 6.41
CA ARG A 57 10.16 -14.52 5.82
C ARG A 57 9.19 -15.55 6.41
N GLY A 58 8.55 -15.24 7.55
CA GLY A 58 7.60 -16.12 8.24
C GLY A 58 6.22 -16.19 7.60
N LEU A 59 5.83 -15.21 6.78
CA LEU A 59 4.50 -15.15 6.15
C LEU A 59 4.47 -16.01 4.88
N ARG A 60 3.73 -17.12 4.92
CA ARG A 60 3.63 -18.09 3.81
C ARG A 60 2.18 -18.52 3.55
N GLY A 61 1.92 -18.91 2.31
CA GLY A 61 0.64 -19.50 1.89
C GLY A 61 -0.53 -18.53 2.02
N PHE A 62 -1.64 -19.01 2.58
CA PHE A 62 -2.91 -18.27 2.68
C PHE A 62 -2.78 -16.91 3.38
N TRP A 63 -2.02 -16.83 4.48
CA TRP A 63 -1.82 -15.59 5.22
C TRP A 63 -1.20 -14.47 4.39
N ARG A 64 -0.32 -14.84 3.45
CA ARG A 64 0.30 -13.87 2.57
C ARG A 64 -0.68 -13.36 1.51
N ILE A 65 -1.49 -14.25 0.93
CA ILE A 65 -2.55 -13.88 -0.01
C ILE A 65 -3.54 -12.92 0.64
N LEU A 66 -3.94 -13.22 1.88
CA LEU A 66 -4.87 -12.40 2.63
C LEU A 66 -4.30 -11.00 2.91
N LEU A 67 -3.03 -10.93 3.34
CA LEU A 67 -2.35 -9.66 3.59
C LEU A 67 -2.18 -8.83 2.32
N ASP A 68 -1.76 -9.43 1.20
CA ASP A 68 -1.65 -8.75 -0.10
C ASP A 68 -3.02 -8.24 -0.57
N GLY A 69 -4.10 -8.99 -0.33
CA GLY A 69 -5.47 -8.57 -0.60
C GLY A 69 -5.91 -7.34 0.22
N PHE A 70 -5.62 -7.33 1.53
CA PHE A 70 -5.89 -6.15 2.37
C PHE A 70 -5.08 -4.93 1.94
N LEU A 71 -3.81 -5.12 1.58
CA LEU A 71 -2.96 -4.03 1.08
C LEU A 71 -3.47 -3.44 -0.23
N LEU A 72 -4.00 -4.26 -1.14
CA LEU A 72 -4.63 -3.76 -2.37
C LEU A 72 -5.83 -2.88 -2.07
N ILE A 73 -6.71 -3.32 -1.18
CA ILE A 73 -7.91 -2.56 -0.80
C ILE A 73 -7.49 -1.24 -0.12
N ALA A 74 -6.55 -1.30 0.82
CA ALA A 74 -6.05 -0.13 1.52
C ALA A 74 -5.42 0.87 0.55
N ALA A 75 -4.55 0.44 -0.37
CA ALA A 75 -3.94 1.30 -1.36
C ALA A 75 -4.96 1.91 -2.33
N ALA A 76 -5.96 1.13 -2.77
CA ALA A 76 -7.03 1.61 -3.65
C ALA A 76 -7.88 2.70 -2.99
N LEU A 77 -8.34 2.44 -1.76
CA LEU A 77 -9.14 3.40 -1.00
C LEU A 77 -8.33 4.67 -0.66
N THR A 78 -7.04 4.52 -0.36
CA THR A 78 -6.15 5.65 -0.09
C THR A 78 -5.91 6.49 -1.35
N ALA A 79 -5.73 5.86 -2.51
CA ALA A 79 -5.65 6.56 -3.80
C ALA A 79 -6.94 7.33 -4.11
N LEU A 80 -8.10 6.73 -3.82
CA LEU A 80 -9.40 7.37 -4.02
C LEU A 80 -9.59 8.56 -3.06
N ALA A 81 -9.19 8.42 -1.79
CA ALA A 81 -9.18 9.53 -0.85
C ALA A 81 -8.28 10.68 -1.34
N ALA A 82 -7.06 10.36 -1.78
CA ALA A 82 -6.12 11.32 -2.36
C ALA A 82 -6.71 12.11 -3.53
N TRP A 83 -7.45 11.40 -4.39
CA TRP A 83 -8.12 11.99 -5.53
C TRP A 83 -9.18 13.01 -5.10
N PHE A 84 -10.00 12.66 -4.10
CA PHE A 84 -10.98 13.59 -3.54
C PHE A 84 -10.34 14.80 -2.83
N LEU A 85 -9.13 14.64 -2.29
CA LEU A 85 -8.36 15.73 -1.70
C LEU A 85 -7.63 16.58 -2.75
N MET A 86 -7.81 16.33 -4.05
CA MET A 86 -7.07 16.99 -5.13
C MET A 86 -5.54 16.89 -4.95
N GLN A 87 -5.06 15.76 -4.42
CA GLN A 87 -3.64 15.48 -4.20
C GLN A 87 -3.11 14.49 -5.24
N PRO A 88 -2.76 14.95 -6.46
CA PRO A 88 -2.38 14.06 -7.55
C PRO A 88 -1.10 13.28 -7.25
N LEU A 89 -0.17 13.88 -6.50
CA LEU A 89 1.10 13.23 -6.16
C LEU A 89 0.90 12.08 -5.16
N LEU A 90 0.00 12.26 -4.18
CA LEU A 90 -0.35 11.20 -3.22
C LEU A 90 -1.14 10.09 -3.91
N ALA A 91 -2.09 10.45 -4.79
CA ALA A 91 -2.83 9.49 -5.59
C ALA A 91 -1.88 8.64 -6.45
N ALA A 92 -0.94 9.27 -7.15
CA ALA A 92 0.05 8.57 -7.96
C ALA A 92 0.94 7.62 -7.13
N ALA A 93 1.42 8.07 -5.96
CA ALA A 93 2.20 7.23 -5.06
C ALA A 93 1.41 5.98 -4.61
N MET A 94 0.13 6.14 -4.26
CA MET A 94 -0.72 5.02 -3.86
C MET A 94 -1.06 4.09 -5.01
N VAL A 95 -1.24 4.61 -6.23
CA VAL A 95 -1.40 3.78 -7.43
C VAL A 95 -0.16 2.93 -7.68
N LEU A 96 1.05 3.49 -7.53
CA LEU A 96 2.29 2.72 -7.66
C LEU A 96 2.38 1.63 -6.59
N ALA A 97 2.03 1.93 -5.34
CA ALA A 97 1.97 0.94 -4.27
C ALA A 97 0.97 -0.18 -4.60
N LEU A 98 -0.22 0.17 -5.09
CA LEU A 98 -1.25 -0.78 -5.51
C LEU A 98 -0.76 -1.70 -6.63
N LEU A 99 -0.14 -1.14 -7.68
CA LEU A 99 0.41 -1.93 -8.79
C LEU A 99 1.51 -2.89 -8.31
N ALA A 100 2.38 -2.42 -7.41
CA ALA A 100 3.44 -3.26 -6.85
C ALA A 100 2.87 -4.46 -6.06
N VAL A 101 1.87 -4.22 -5.21
CA VAL A 101 1.18 -5.30 -4.47
C VAL A 101 0.43 -6.22 -5.43
N LEU A 102 -0.21 -5.69 -6.48
CA LEU A 102 -0.94 -6.49 -7.47
C LEU A 102 -0.01 -7.46 -8.19
N VAL A 103 1.17 -7.00 -8.63
CA VAL A 103 2.18 -7.84 -9.25
C VAL A 103 2.64 -8.95 -8.29
N SER A 104 2.80 -8.63 -7.00
CA SER A 104 3.11 -9.65 -5.99
C SER A 104 2.01 -10.70 -5.89
N LEU A 105 0.75 -10.29 -5.78
CA LEU A 105 -0.38 -11.19 -5.60
C LEU A 105 -0.55 -12.13 -6.81
N VAL A 106 -0.52 -11.56 -8.02
CA VAL A 106 -0.64 -12.33 -9.27
C VAL A 106 0.46 -13.38 -9.35
N THR A 107 1.71 -12.99 -9.11
CA THR A 107 2.84 -13.94 -9.14
C THR A 107 2.72 -15.04 -8.07
N LEU A 108 2.07 -14.76 -6.94
CA LEU A 108 1.92 -15.73 -5.84
C LEU A 108 0.85 -16.77 -6.19
N VAL A 109 -0.24 -16.34 -6.82
CA VAL A 109 -1.35 -17.19 -7.26
C VAL A 109 -0.95 -18.05 -8.46
N SER A 110 -0.14 -17.53 -9.39
CA SER A 110 0.29 -18.24 -10.60
C SER A 110 1.24 -19.42 -10.34
N HIS A 111 1.87 -19.49 -9.16
CA HIS A 111 2.75 -20.60 -8.78
C HIS A 111 2.25 -21.30 -7.51
N PRO A 112 1.14 -22.05 -7.58
CA PRO A 112 0.73 -22.91 -6.49
C PRO A 112 1.83 -23.96 -6.32
N GLN A 113 2.55 -23.89 -5.20
CA GLN A 113 3.61 -24.83 -4.89
C GLN A 113 3.08 -26.26 -5.03
N ARG A 114 3.63 -27.02 -5.98
CA ARG A 114 3.42 -28.46 -6.07
C ARG A 114 3.86 -29.06 -4.74
N ARG A 115 2.89 -29.52 -3.94
CA ARG A 115 3.17 -30.30 -2.73
C ARG A 115 4.06 -31.48 -3.15
N PRO A 116 5.24 -31.69 -2.56
CA PRO A 116 5.95 -32.94 -2.76
C PRO A 116 5.07 -34.06 -2.19
N SER A 117 4.58 -34.92 -3.07
CA SER A 117 3.92 -36.18 -2.72
C SER A 117 4.91 -37.01 -1.90
N ARG A 118 4.62 -37.15 -0.61
CA ARG A 118 5.17 -38.22 0.20
C ARG A 118 4.21 -39.39 0.16
#